data_AF-A0AAV4DIB3-F1
#
_entry.id   AF-A0AAV4DIB3-F1
#
_cell.length_a   1.000
_cell.length_b   1.000
_cell.length_c   1.000
_cell.angle_alpha   90.00
_cell.angle_beta   90.00
_cell.angle_gamma   90.00
#
_symmetry.space_group_name_H-M   'P 1'
#
loop_
_entity.id
_entity.type
_entity.pdbx_description
1 polymer ?
#
loop_
_entity_poly.entity_id
_entity_poly.type
_entity_poly.pdbx_seq_one_letter_code
_entity_poly.pdbx_strand_id
1 'polypeptide(L)'
;MNPDPDEHVHPGEEELEWGEGISVKKREKKPQSKYWAISEQARKMFPGERQCKMFCGGKNCKYCTPDNWTNKEMVIDGLYSHWVTDNILAMARMSDANIDKFKFLEQFEKLGIQTVINLQEPGEHAHCGAGNGQGGFSYDPQRLMAAKCKNENKEY
;
A
#
# COMPACT_ATOMS: atom_id res chain seq x y z
N MET A 1 -11.90 34.71 -10.62
CA MET A 1 -10.93 33.72 -11.12
C MET A 1 -11.69 32.83 -12.07
N ASN A 2 -11.26 32.75 -13.32
CA ASN A 2 -11.75 31.70 -14.20
C ASN A 2 -11.13 30.37 -13.73
N PRO A 3 -11.86 29.25 -13.76
CA PRO A 3 -11.31 27.95 -13.44
C PRO A 3 -10.13 27.63 -14.37
N ASP A 4 -9.17 26.88 -13.85
CA ASP A 4 -7.99 26.45 -14.61
C ASP A 4 -8.46 25.63 -15.82
N PRO A 5 -7.96 25.89 -17.05
CA PRO A 5 -8.32 25.10 -18.22
C PRO A 5 -8.08 23.59 -18.07
N ASP A 6 -7.22 23.17 -17.13
CA ASP A 6 -6.92 21.78 -16.83
C ASP A 6 -7.74 21.23 -15.63
N GLU A 7 -8.67 22.03 -15.07
CA GLU A 7 -9.55 21.62 -13.97
C GLU A 7 -10.74 20.79 -14.50
N HIS A 8 -10.55 19.48 -14.59
CA HIS A 8 -11.60 18.54 -15.00
C HIS A 8 -12.73 18.49 -13.95
N VAL A 9 -13.95 18.79 -14.39
CA VAL A 9 -15.17 18.91 -13.55
C VAL A 9 -15.63 17.55 -12.98
N HIS A 10 -15.08 16.43 -13.46
CA HIS A 10 -15.44 15.07 -13.04
C HIS A 10 -14.21 14.13 -12.98
N PRO A 11 -13.42 14.16 -11.90
CA PRO A 11 -12.32 13.21 -11.73
C PRO A 11 -12.86 11.77 -11.64
N GLY A 12 -12.46 10.92 -12.60
CA GLY A 12 -12.77 9.47 -12.59
C GLY A 12 -13.75 8.97 -13.66
N GLU A 13 -14.30 9.84 -14.52
CA GLU A 13 -15.09 9.44 -15.70
C GLU A 13 -14.28 9.44 -17.00
N GLU A 14 -12.97 9.64 -16.92
CA GLU A 14 -12.06 9.65 -18.06
C GLU A 14 -11.92 8.23 -18.64
N GLU A 15 -12.14 8.09 -19.95
CA GLU A 15 -11.78 6.85 -20.65
C GLU A 15 -10.25 6.74 -20.65
N LEU A 16 -9.73 5.75 -19.93
CA LEU A 16 -8.29 5.47 -19.87
C LEU A 16 -7.80 5.01 -21.26
N GLU A 17 -7.18 5.92 -22.01
CA GLU A 17 -6.44 5.59 -23.21
C GLU A 17 -5.09 4.97 -22.84
N TRP A 18 -4.99 3.64 -22.96
CA TRP A 18 -3.71 2.94 -22.81
C TRP A 18 -2.83 3.21 -24.02
N GLY A 19 -1.54 3.52 -23.80
CA GLY A 19 -0.57 3.68 -24.89
C GLY A 19 -0.45 2.43 -25.77
N GLU A 20 0.04 2.62 -26.99
CA GLU A 20 0.24 1.53 -27.95
C GLU A 20 1.07 0.38 -27.33
N GLY A 21 0.55 -0.86 -27.42
CA GLY A 21 1.22 -2.07 -26.93
C GLY A 21 0.63 -2.72 -25.67
N ILE A 22 -0.37 -2.11 -25.01
CA ILE A 22 -1.04 -2.71 -23.85
C ILE A 22 -2.38 -3.34 -24.30
N SER A 23 -2.43 -4.67 -24.41
CA SER A 23 -3.71 -5.35 -24.64
C SER A 23 -4.52 -5.35 -23.34
N VAL A 24 -5.64 -4.61 -23.30
CA VAL A 24 -6.58 -4.67 -22.17
C VAL A 24 -7.25 -6.04 -22.17
N LYS A 25 -6.75 -6.98 -21.37
CA LYS A 25 -7.49 -8.20 -21.07
C LYS A 25 -8.68 -7.82 -20.19
N LYS A 26 -9.88 -7.85 -20.76
CA LYS A 26 -11.14 -7.64 -20.04
C LYS A 26 -11.14 -8.57 -18.82
N ARG A 27 -11.18 -8.03 -17.59
CA ARG A 27 -11.29 -8.83 -16.36
C ARG A 27 -12.62 -9.59 -16.39
N GLU A 28 -12.60 -10.85 -16.81
CA GLU A 28 -13.81 -11.65 -17.01
C GLU A 28 -14.51 -12.05 -15.69
N LYS A 29 -13.80 -12.03 -14.56
CA LYS A 29 -14.35 -12.46 -13.27
C LYS A 29 -14.36 -11.32 -12.26
N LYS A 30 -15.55 -10.99 -11.75
CA LYS A 30 -15.69 -10.18 -10.54
C LYS A 30 -14.92 -10.86 -9.41
N PRO A 31 -14.05 -10.16 -8.68
CA PRO A 31 -13.35 -10.74 -7.55
C PRO A 31 -14.38 -11.21 -6.52
N GLN A 32 -14.29 -12.47 -6.10
CA GLN A 32 -15.10 -13.03 -5.03
C GLN A 32 -14.25 -13.14 -3.77
N SER A 33 -14.83 -12.80 -2.62
CA SER A 33 -14.15 -12.99 -1.35
C SER A 33 -13.99 -14.49 -1.07
N LYS A 34 -12.84 -14.87 -0.50
CA LYS A 34 -12.57 -16.27 -0.11
C LYS A 34 -13.25 -16.67 1.21
N TYR A 35 -14.01 -15.76 1.82
CA TYR A 35 -14.65 -15.95 3.11
C TYR A 35 -16.13 -16.32 2.95
N TRP A 36 -16.72 -16.88 4.01
CA TRP A 36 -18.09 -17.34 3.99
C TRP A 36 -19.08 -16.17 3.88
N ALA A 37 -20.19 -16.35 3.15
CA ALA A 37 -21.19 -15.31 2.93
C ALA A 37 -21.74 -14.68 4.22
N ILE A 38 -21.85 -15.45 5.30
CA ILE A 38 -22.28 -14.97 6.62
C ILE A 38 -21.27 -13.96 7.19
N SER A 39 -19.97 -14.20 7.01
CA SER A 39 -18.92 -13.29 7.47
C SER A 39 -18.88 -11.97 6.68
N GLU A 40 -19.25 -12.00 5.40
CA GLU A 40 -19.45 -10.80 4.58
C GLU A 40 -20.65 -9.99 5.07
N GLN A 41 -21.76 -10.66 5.35
CA GLN A 41 -22.96 -10.03 5.86
C GLN A 41 -22.70 -9.36 7.22
N ALA A 42 -21.97 -10.03 8.11
CA ALA A 42 -21.56 -9.49 9.40
C ALA A 42 -20.71 -8.23 9.23
N ARG A 43 -19.69 -8.25 8.36
CA ARG A 43 -18.82 -7.09 8.09
C ARG A 43 -19.58 -5.85 7.65
N LYS A 44 -20.59 -6.02 6.78
CA LYS A 44 -21.44 -4.91 6.31
C LYS A 44 -22.26 -4.23 7.41
N MET A 45 -22.51 -4.92 8.54
CA MET A 45 -23.26 -4.37 9.67
C MET A 45 -22.40 -3.57 10.66
N PHE A 46 -21.07 -3.67 10.60
CA PHE A 46 -20.17 -2.91 11.47
C PHE A 46 -19.69 -1.63 10.77
N PRO A 47 -19.56 -0.50 11.50
CA PRO A 47 -18.95 0.71 10.97
C PRO A 47 -17.56 0.42 10.38
N GLY A 48 -17.24 1.00 9.22
CA GLY A 48 -15.99 0.72 8.48
C GLY A 48 -14.74 0.80 9.36
N GLU A 49 -14.67 1.82 10.21
CA GLU A 49 -13.59 2.00 11.19
C GLU A 49 -13.39 0.81 12.14
N ARG A 50 -14.48 0.16 12.55
CA ARG A 50 -14.45 -0.97 13.49
C ARG A 50 -14.29 -2.31 12.79
N GLN A 51 -14.54 -2.40 11.48
CA GLN A 51 -14.37 -3.65 10.74
C GLN A 51 -12.92 -4.15 10.84
N CYS A 52 -11.94 -3.27 10.79
CA CYS A 52 -10.53 -3.62 10.91
C CYS A 52 -10.18 -4.20 12.29
N LYS A 53 -10.75 -3.61 13.36
CA LYS A 53 -10.56 -4.08 14.73
C LYS A 53 -11.15 -5.48 14.94
N MET A 54 -12.31 -5.75 14.36
CA MET A 54 -13.05 -7.01 14.58
C MET A 54 -12.66 -8.11 13.59
N PHE A 55 -12.23 -7.76 12.37
CA PHE A 55 -12.06 -8.72 11.28
C PHE A 55 -10.66 -8.75 10.64
N CYS A 56 -9.79 -7.72 10.81
CA CYS A 56 -8.36 -7.85 10.45
C CYS A 56 -7.52 -8.40 11.61
N GLY A 57 -7.98 -8.28 12.86
CA GLY A 57 -7.19 -8.61 14.06
C GLY A 57 -6.61 -7.39 14.78
N GLY A 58 -6.98 -6.16 14.38
CA GLY A 58 -6.57 -4.93 15.07
C GLY A 58 -5.06 -4.81 15.25
N LYS A 59 -4.59 -4.67 16.49
CA LYS A 59 -3.15 -4.58 16.80
C LYS A 59 -2.32 -5.76 16.27
N ASN A 60 -2.92 -6.94 16.14
CA ASN A 60 -2.30 -8.15 15.60
C ASN A 60 -2.69 -8.39 14.13
N CYS A 61 -3.08 -7.34 13.40
CA CYS A 61 -3.54 -7.48 12.01
C CYS A 61 -2.46 -8.13 11.16
N LYS A 62 -2.86 -9.18 10.42
CA LYS A 62 -1.97 -10.09 9.69
C LYS A 62 -0.91 -9.37 8.86
N TYR A 63 -1.32 -8.31 8.15
CA TYR A 63 -0.46 -7.56 7.23
C TYR A 63 0.35 -6.44 7.89
N CYS A 64 0.06 -6.09 9.14
CA CYS A 64 0.81 -5.07 9.89
C CYS A 64 1.90 -5.67 10.80
N THR A 65 1.91 -7.01 10.95
CA THR A 65 2.81 -7.73 11.84
C THR A 65 3.65 -8.73 11.05
N PRO A 66 5.00 -8.64 11.10
CA PRO A 66 5.89 -9.51 10.33
C PRO A 66 5.87 -10.97 10.80
N ASP A 67 5.59 -11.21 12.08
CA ASP A 67 5.62 -12.55 12.70
C ASP A 67 4.66 -13.57 12.06
N ASN A 68 3.71 -13.10 11.24
CA ASN A 68 2.75 -13.93 10.53
C ASN A 68 3.26 -14.43 9.16
N TRP A 69 4.48 -14.08 8.77
CA TRP A 69 5.00 -14.32 7.42
C TRP A 69 6.36 -15.00 7.46
N THR A 70 6.62 -15.83 6.46
CA THR A 70 7.92 -16.46 6.28
C THR A 70 8.88 -15.54 5.54
N ASN A 71 10.20 -15.77 5.66
CA ASN A 71 11.21 -15.02 4.91
C ASN A 71 11.00 -15.08 3.38
N LYS A 72 10.33 -16.13 2.87
CA LYS A 72 10.01 -16.25 1.43
C LYS A 72 8.85 -15.34 0.99
N GLU A 73 8.02 -14.90 1.92
CA GLU A 73 6.87 -14.02 1.70
C GLU A 73 7.18 -12.54 2.04
N MET A 74 8.44 -12.26 2.35
CA MET A 74 8.96 -10.95 2.74
C MET A 74 10.18 -10.62 1.89
N VAL A 75 9.97 -10.13 0.67
CA VAL A 75 11.07 -9.58 -0.14
C VAL A 75 11.77 -8.45 0.61
N ILE A 76 11.00 -7.60 1.29
CA ILE A 76 11.46 -6.65 2.29
C ILE A 76 11.28 -7.31 3.65
N ASP A 77 12.39 -7.59 4.35
CA ASP A 77 12.35 -8.17 5.68
C ASP A 77 11.57 -7.28 6.64
N GLY A 78 10.68 -7.87 7.43
CA GLY A 78 9.78 -7.14 8.34
C GLY A 78 8.47 -6.66 7.70
N LEU A 79 8.22 -6.97 6.42
CA LEU A 79 7.02 -6.55 5.69
C LEU A 79 6.57 -7.58 4.65
N TYR A 80 5.30 -7.99 4.70
CA TYR A 80 4.73 -8.83 3.65
C TYR A 80 4.87 -8.15 2.30
N SER A 81 5.58 -8.78 1.36
CA SER A 81 5.94 -8.16 0.09
C SER A 81 6.33 -9.20 -0.96
N HIS A 82 5.97 -8.95 -2.21
CA HIS A 82 6.19 -9.86 -3.33
C HIS A 82 6.34 -9.12 -4.66
N TRP A 83 7.27 -9.57 -5.50
CA TRP A 83 7.43 -9.07 -6.87
C TRP A 83 6.24 -9.53 -7.72
N VAL A 84 5.44 -8.59 -8.19
CA VAL A 84 4.29 -8.85 -9.08
C VAL A 84 4.76 -8.91 -10.54
N THR A 85 5.76 -8.10 -10.86
CA THR A 85 6.51 -8.11 -12.13
C THR A 85 7.98 -7.87 -11.83
N ASP A 86 8.82 -7.90 -12.87
CA ASP A 86 10.26 -7.62 -12.74
C ASP A 86 10.57 -6.23 -12.18
N ASN A 87 9.62 -5.28 -12.30
CA ASN A 87 9.81 -3.87 -11.91
C ASN A 87 8.76 -3.38 -10.89
N ILE A 88 7.79 -4.22 -10.50
CA ILE A 88 6.72 -3.83 -9.58
C ILE A 88 6.73 -4.77 -8.37
N LEU A 89 7.08 -4.20 -7.22
CA LEU A 89 6.98 -4.84 -5.92
C LEU A 89 5.69 -4.39 -5.22
N ALA A 90 4.82 -5.34 -4.88
CA ALA A 90 3.68 -5.05 -4.01
C ALA A 90 4.07 -5.35 -2.56
N MET A 91 3.76 -4.43 -1.64
CA MET A 91 4.05 -4.58 -0.23
C MET A 91 2.86 -4.15 0.63
N ALA A 92 2.75 -4.73 1.83
CA ALA A 92 1.85 -4.23 2.85
C ALA A 92 2.25 -2.82 3.30
N ARG A 93 1.36 -2.10 3.97
CA ARG A 93 1.66 -0.76 4.49
C ARG A 93 2.79 -0.80 5.53
N MET A 94 3.70 0.16 5.44
CA MET A 94 4.74 0.36 6.44
C MET A 94 4.18 1.05 7.69
N SER A 95 4.93 0.98 8.79
CA SER A 95 4.70 1.80 9.98
C SER A 95 5.96 2.52 10.40
N ASP A 96 5.84 3.66 11.07
CA ASP A 96 7.02 4.40 11.56
C ASP A 96 7.96 3.53 12.41
N ALA A 97 7.37 2.69 13.27
CA ALA A 97 8.13 1.76 14.11
C ALA A 97 8.89 0.71 13.29
N ASN A 98 8.31 0.22 12.20
CA ASN A 98 8.94 -0.83 11.38
C ASN A 98 10.00 -0.26 10.43
N ILE A 99 9.84 0.99 9.97
CA ILE A 99 10.83 1.67 9.11
C ILE A 99 12.22 1.64 9.79
N ASP A 100 12.29 2.01 11.07
CA ASP A 100 13.57 2.02 11.80
C ASP A 100 14.00 0.62 12.20
N LYS A 101 13.08 -0.17 12.77
CA LYS A 101 13.38 -1.50 13.32
C LYS A 101 14.00 -2.41 12.26
N PHE A 102 13.47 -2.38 11.05
CA PHE A 102 13.90 -3.25 9.94
C PHE A 102 14.70 -2.50 8.88
N LYS A 103 15.00 -1.21 9.11
CA LYS A 103 15.84 -0.40 8.21
C LYS A 103 15.35 -0.42 6.76
N PHE A 104 14.06 -0.18 6.54
CA PHE A 104 13.44 -0.32 5.22
C PHE A 104 14.12 0.52 4.14
N LEU A 105 14.62 1.72 4.46
CA LEU A 105 15.34 2.57 3.51
C LEU A 105 16.60 1.91 2.95
N GLU A 106 17.38 1.21 3.79
CA GLU A 106 18.57 0.47 3.35
C GLU A 106 18.18 -0.74 2.48
N GLN A 107 17.05 -1.38 2.79
CA GLN A 107 16.54 -2.49 1.98
C GLN A 107 16.05 -2.01 0.61
N PHE A 108 15.38 -0.86 0.55
CA PHE A 108 14.93 -0.24 -0.70
C PHE A 108 16.10 0.08 -1.61
N GLU A 109 17.16 0.67 -1.06
CA GLU A 109 18.40 0.95 -1.80
C GLU A 109 19.03 -0.34 -2.36
N LYS A 110 19.16 -1.38 -1.54
CA LYS A 110 19.71 -2.69 -1.95
C LYS A 110 18.87 -3.38 -3.04
N LEU A 111 17.55 -3.23 -2.96
CA LEU A 111 16.61 -3.78 -3.93
C LEU A 111 16.48 -2.90 -5.20
N GLY A 112 17.11 -1.73 -5.23
CA GLY A 112 17.01 -0.78 -6.35
C GLY A 112 15.63 -0.12 -6.47
N ILE A 113 14.85 -0.04 -5.38
CA ILE A 113 13.56 0.65 -5.36
C ILE A 113 13.78 2.16 -5.47
N GLN A 114 13.24 2.75 -6.53
CA GLN A 114 13.36 4.19 -6.79
C GLN A 114 12.11 4.97 -6.44
N THR A 115 10.95 4.31 -6.39
CA THR A 115 9.66 4.95 -6.19
C THR A 115 8.79 4.10 -5.30
N VAL A 116 8.17 4.74 -4.31
CA VAL A 116 7.15 4.14 -3.45
C VAL A 116 5.87 4.92 -3.64
N ILE A 117 4.80 4.24 -4.07
CA ILE A 117 3.47 4.84 -4.25
C ILE A 117 2.62 4.42 -3.06
N ASN A 118 2.21 5.39 -2.24
CA ASN A 118 1.30 5.14 -1.14
C ASN A 118 -0.14 5.11 -1.66
N LEU A 119 -0.85 4.00 -1.42
CA LEU A 119 -2.25 3.81 -1.79
C LEU A 119 -3.19 3.92 -0.58
N GLN A 120 -2.67 4.27 0.60
CA GLN A 120 -3.50 4.45 1.78
C GLN A 120 -4.40 5.69 1.64
N GLU A 121 -5.64 5.59 2.11
CA GLU A 121 -6.49 6.74 2.38
C GLU A 121 -6.23 7.30 3.79
N PRO A 122 -6.35 8.61 4.03
CA PRO A 122 -6.23 9.17 5.39
C PRO A 122 -7.24 8.53 6.36
N GLY A 123 -6.74 8.03 7.49
CA GLY A 123 -7.56 7.35 8.50
C GLY A 123 -7.82 5.86 8.22
N GLU A 124 -7.37 5.35 7.07
CA GLU A 124 -7.50 3.95 6.71
C GLU A 124 -6.80 3.04 7.74
N HIS A 125 -7.49 1.98 8.18
CA HIS A 125 -6.91 0.97 9.07
C HIS A 125 -6.32 1.55 10.38
N ALA A 126 -6.91 2.64 10.92
CA ALA A 126 -6.41 3.36 12.11
C ALA A 126 -6.24 2.51 13.39
N HIS A 127 -6.86 1.33 13.47
CA HIS A 127 -6.72 0.41 14.60
C HIS A 127 -5.84 -0.82 14.32
N CYS A 128 -5.21 -0.89 13.15
CA CYS A 128 -4.37 -2.01 12.74
C CYS A 128 -2.90 -1.78 13.10
N GLY A 129 -2.24 -2.80 13.65
CA GLY A 129 -0.83 -2.70 14.05
C GLY A 129 -0.61 -1.57 15.07
N ALA A 130 0.34 -0.69 14.78
CA ALA A 130 0.62 0.51 15.58
C ALA A 130 -0.43 1.63 15.44
N GLY A 131 -1.39 1.50 14.51
CA GLY A 131 -2.36 2.53 14.18
C GLY A 131 -1.81 3.57 13.20
N ASN A 132 -2.48 4.72 13.13
CA ASN A 132 -2.08 5.84 12.28
C ASN A 132 -1.54 6.99 13.14
N GLY A 133 -0.55 7.70 12.62
CA GLY A 133 -0.02 8.93 13.20
C GLY A 133 -0.93 10.14 12.94
N GLN A 134 -0.46 11.33 13.30
CA GLN A 134 -1.24 12.57 13.18
C GLN A 134 -1.68 12.88 11.75
N GLY A 135 -0.87 12.52 10.74
CA GLY A 135 -1.19 12.72 9.32
C GLY A 135 -2.24 11.75 8.76
N GLY A 136 -2.79 10.83 9.57
CA GLY A 136 -3.78 9.86 9.12
C GLY A 136 -3.21 8.62 8.44
N PHE A 137 -1.88 8.48 8.33
CA PHE A 137 -1.18 7.33 7.76
C PHE A 137 -0.43 6.53 8.83
N SER A 138 -0.02 5.29 8.55
CA SER A 138 0.73 4.46 9.50
C SER A 138 2.20 4.84 9.65
N TYR A 139 2.70 5.66 8.74
CA TYR A 139 4.04 6.21 8.77
C TYR A 139 3.99 7.66 8.29
N ASP A 140 5.00 8.45 8.63
CA ASP A 140 5.17 9.79 8.06
C ASP A 140 5.79 9.70 6.65
N PRO A 141 5.07 10.09 5.58
CA PRO A 141 5.60 10.07 4.21
C PRO A 141 6.87 10.89 4.01
N GLN A 142 7.07 11.95 4.81
CA GLN A 142 8.26 12.79 4.75
C GLN A 142 9.55 12.00 5.01
N ARG A 143 9.46 10.89 5.74
CA ARG A 143 10.61 10.03 6.02
C ARG A 143 11.16 9.36 4.77
N LEU A 144 10.30 9.01 3.81
CA LEU A 144 10.74 8.48 2.52
C LEU A 144 11.26 9.59 1.62
N MET A 145 10.62 10.77 1.62
CA MET A 145 11.03 11.88 0.76
C MET A 145 12.35 12.53 1.21
N ALA A 146 12.61 12.57 2.52
CA ALA A 146 13.87 13.05 3.08
C ALA A 146 15.02 12.06 2.87
N ALA A 147 14.72 10.77 2.65
CA ALA A 147 15.71 9.78 2.29
C ALA A 147 16.20 10.09 0.87
N LYS A 148 17.36 10.74 0.75
CA LYS A 148 17.99 10.98 -0.54
C LYS A 148 18.20 9.64 -1.26
N CYS A 149 17.48 9.41 -2.36
CA CYS A 149 17.92 8.42 -3.34
C CYS A 149 19.25 8.92 -3.90
N LYS A 150 20.36 8.33 -3.44
CA LYS A 150 21.71 8.64 -3.94
C LYS A 150 21.85 8.10 -5.38
N ASN A 151 21.27 8.80 -6.35
CA ASN A 151 21.63 8.65 -7.74
C ASN A 151 22.67 9.73 -8.09
N GLU A 152 23.86 9.58 -7.53
CA GLU A 152 25.05 10.29 -8.00
C GLU A 152 26.13 9.23 -8.24
N ASN A 153 26.60 9.14 -9.49
CA ASN A 153 27.72 8.31 -9.98
C ASN A 153 27.39 6.90 -10.54
N LYS A 154 26.54 6.85 -11.57
CA LYS A 154 26.79 5.88 -12.66
C LYS A 154 26.99 6.67 -13.95
N GLU A 155 28.25 7.03 -14.21
CA GLU A 155 28.71 7.40 -15.55
C GLU A 155 28.52 6.18 -16.47
N TYR A 156 27.85 6.39 -17.59
CA TYR A 156 27.77 5.44 -18.70
C TYR A 156 28.91 5.69 -19.68
#